data_AF-A0A9E5QSJ8-F1
#
_entry.id   AF-A0A9E5QSJ8-F1
#
_cell.length_a   1.000
_cell.length_b   1.000
_cell.length_c   1.000
_cell.angle_alpha   90.00
_cell.angle_beta   90.00
_cell.angle_gamma   90.00
#
_symmetry.space_group_name_H-M   'P 1'
#
loop_
_entity.id
_entity.type
_entity.pdbx_description
1 polymer ?
#
loop_
_entity_poly.entity_id
_entity_poly.type
_entity_poly.pdbx_seq_one_letter_code
_entity_poly.pdbx_strand_id
1 'polypeptide(L)'
;MIHTQSTVYPEQSTRQNPFPGLRPFLPEESFLFFGRERQVAEVVQKLKSNHFVAVIGTSGIGKSSFIYCGLLPTLQKETEEAWQIMNLRPGDKPQQ
;
A
#
# COMPACT_ATOMS: atom_id res chain seq x y z
N MET A 1 36.08 -38.68 26.44
CA MET A 1 34.64 -38.71 26.08
C MET A 1 34.06 -37.33 26.34
N ILE A 2 33.79 -36.57 25.29
CA ILE A 2 32.98 -35.34 25.37
C ILE A 2 31.80 -35.54 24.43
N HIS A 3 30.63 -35.81 25.01
CA HIS A 3 29.37 -35.87 24.29
C HIS A 3 28.89 -34.42 24.10
N THR A 4 29.02 -33.88 22.88
CA THR A 4 28.36 -32.63 22.51
C THR A 4 26.93 -32.96 22.13
N GLN A 5 25.98 -32.75 23.04
CA GLN A 5 24.56 -32.81 22.70
C GLN A 5 24.20 -31.61 21.82
N SER A 6 23.91 -31.89 20.55
CA SER A 6 23.38 -30.92 19.60
C SER A 6 22.02 -30.44 20.09
N THR A 7 21.93 -29.16 20.48
CA THR A 7 20.67 -28.54 20.85
C THR A 7 19.80 -28.46 19.60
N VAL A 8 18.76 -29.30 19.54
CA VAL A 8 17.72 -29.22 18.52
C VAL A 8 16.78 -28.08 18.93
N TYR A 9 16.81 -26.97 18.20
CA TYR A 9 15.79 -25.92 18.35
C TYR A 9 14.49 -26.42 17.72
N PRO A 10 13.35 -26.36 18.43
CA PRO A 10 12.07 -26.77 17.86
C PRO A 10 11.73 -25.86 16.67
N GLU A 11 11.37 -26.48 15.54
CA GLU A 11 10.81 -25.85 14.35
C GLU A 11 9.70 -24.87 14.76
N GLN A 12 10.02 -23.57 14.73
CA GLN A 12 9.04 -22.52 14.96
C GLN A 12 8.10 -22.52 13.75
N SER A 13 6.85 -22.92 13.95
CA SER A 13 5.80 -22.77 12.93
C SER A 13 5.86 -21.34 12.40
N THR A 14 6.26 -21.16 11.14
CA THR A 14 6.44 -19.84 10.54
C THR A 14 5.08 -19.17 10.40
N ARG A 15 4.58 -18.52 11.47
CA ARG A 15 3.55 -17.49 11.33
C ARG A 15 4.20 -16.39 10.51
N GLN A 16 3.91 -16.37 9.22
CA GLN A 16 4.41 -15.35 8.31
C GLN A 16 4.00 -13.99 8.88
N ASN A 17 4.97 -13.08 9.00
CA ASN A 17 4.70 -11.71 9.43
C ASN A 17 3.66 -11.11 8.49
N PRO A 18 2.49 -10.65 8.98
CA PRO A 18 1.44 -10.12 8.12
C PRO A 18 1.88 -8.81 7.44
N PHE A 19 2.90 -8.13 7.95
CA PHE A 19 3.37 -6.87 7.41
C PHE A 19 4.47 -7.06 6.36
N PRO A 20 4.36 -6.35 5.23
CA PRO A 20 5.21 -6.58 4.06
C PRO A 20 6.63 -6.01 4.17
N GLY A 21 6.95 -5.30 5.26
CA GLY A 21 8.21 -4.58 5.41
C GLY A 21 8.24 -3.31 4.57
N LEU A 22 9.30 -3.13 3.76
CA LEU A 22 9.53 -1.90 2.99
C LEU A 22 8.80 -1.86 1.64
N ARG A 23 8.29 -2.99 1.14
CA ARG A 23 7.47 -2.97 -0.08
C ARG A 23 6.12 -2.29 0.22
N PRO A 24 5.52 -1.60 -0.74
CA PRO A 24 4.16 -1.12 -0.57
C PRO A 24 3.19 -2.29 -0.33
N PHE A 25 2.12 -2.00 0.40
CA PHE A 25 0.98 -2.91 0.50
C PHE A 25 0.33 -3.04 -0.88
N LEU A 26 -0.14 -4.24 -1.18
CA LEU A 26 -0.89 -4.55 -2.39
C LEU A 26 -2.39 -4.31 -2.16
N PRO A 27 -3.19 -4.09 -3.22
CA PRO A 27 -4.64 -3.94 -3.08
C PRO A 27 -5.32 -5.08 -2.31
N GLU A 28 -4.83 -6.31 -2.44
CA GLU A 28 -5.37 -7.49 -1.75
C GLU A 28 -5.10 -7.43 -0.23
N GLU A 29 -4.12 -6.64 0.19
CA GLU A 29 -3.70 -6.43 1.58
C GLU A 29 -4.37 -5.19 2.20
N SER A 30 -5.39 -4.63 1.55
CA SER A 30 -6.07 -3.42 2.04
C SER A 30 -6.62 -3.54 3.46
N PHE A 31 -6.97 -4.76 3.88
CA PHE A 31 -7.44 -5.05 5.25
C PHE A 31 -6.37 -4.80 6.33
N LEU A 32 -5.09 -4.69 5.96
CA LEU A 32 -3.97 -4.37 6.85
C LEU A 32 -3.66 -2.86 6.88
N PHE A 33 -4.33 -2.04 6.05
CA PHE A 33 -4.10 -0.62 5.94
C PHE A 33 -5.15 0.17 6.74
N PHE A 34 -4.74 0.83 7.83
CA PHE A 34 -5.62 1.54 8.75
C PHE A 34 -5.06 2.89 9.19
N GLY A 35 -5.93 3.75 9.73
CA GLY A 35 -5.57 5.05 10.34
C GLY A 35 -5.38 6.19 9.34
N ARG A 36 -5.72 5.97 8.05
CA ARG A 36 -5.67 6.98 7.00
C ARG A 36 -6.98 7.18 6.24
N GLU A 37 -8.08 6.71 6.80
CA GLU A 37 -9.41 6.73 6.21
C GLU A 37 -9.88 8.17 5.95
N ARG A 38 -9.61 9.08 6.89
CA ARG A 38 -9.94 10.50 6.74
C ARG A 38 -9.19 11.13 5.55
N GLN A 39 -7.89 10.86 5.41
CA GLN A 39 -7.12 11.38 4.29
C GLN A 39 -7.59 10.80 2.94
N VAL A 40 -8.00 9.52 2.91
CA VAL A 40 -8.61 8.92 1.71
C VAL A 40 -9.88 9.66 1.33
N ALA A 41 -10.80 9.85 2.28
CA ALA A 41 -12.06 10.56 2.02
C ALA A 41 -11.82 12.00 1.52
N GLU A 42 -10.83 12.71 2.09
CA GLU A 42 -10.46 14.05 1.65
C GLU A 42 -9.97 14.07 0.18
N VAL A 43 -9.14 13.10 -0.20
CA VAL A 43 -8.64 12.99 -1.58
C VAL A 43 -9.77 12.63 -2.55
N VAL A 44 -10.68 11.73 -2.18
CA VAL A 44 -11.86 11.40 -2.99
C VAL A 44 -12.72 12.64 -3.24
N GLN A 45 -13.00 13.43 -2.20
CA GLN A 45 -13.75 14.68 -2.36
C GLN A 45 -13.01 15.69 -3.24
N LYS A 46 -11.69 15.82 -3.07
CA LYS A 46 -10.87 16.68 -3.94
C LYS A 46 -10.89 16.22 -5.40
N LEU A 47 -10.90 14.93 -5.67
CA LEU A 47 -11.01 14.37 -7.03
C LEU A 47 -12.40 14.57 -7.64
N LYS A 48 -13.46 14.56 -6.83
CA LYS A 48 -14.81 14.88 -7.29
C LYS A 48 -14.93 16.36 -7.69
N SER A 49 -14.30 17.25 -6.92
CA SER A 49 -14.31 18.70 -7.21
C SER A 49 -13.25 19.14 -8.21
N ASN A 50 -12.17 18.37 -8.39
CA ASN A 50 -11.06 18.68 -9.28
C ASN A 50 -10.63 17.43 -10.04
N HIS A 51 -10.35 17.54 -11.34
CA HIS A 51 -9.88 16.41 -12.15
C HIS A 51 -8.42 15.98 -11.87
N PHE A 52 -7.77 16.54 -10.83
CA PHE A 52 -6.38 16.26 -10.50
C PHE A 52 -6.08 16.51 -9.01
N VAL A 53 -5.34 15.57 -8.39
CA VAL A 53 -4.81 15.70 -7.02
C VAL A 53 -3.40 15.13 -6.96
N ALA A 54 -2.47 15.90 -6.40
CA ALA A 54 -1.10 15.44 -6.14
C ALA A 54 -0.97 14.91 -4.69
N VAL A 55 -0.38 13.72 -4.53
CA VAL A 55 -0.06 13.12 -3.22
C VAL A 55 1.45 13.23 -2.99
N ILE A 56 1.86 14.09 -2.06
CA ILE A 56 3.26 14.42 -1.79
C ILE A 56 3.65 13.98 -0.37
N GLY A 57 4.90 13.54 -0.19
CA GLY A 57 5.43 13.16 1.12
C GLY A 57 6.79 12.47 1.02
N THR A 58 7.48 12.35 2.15
CA THR A 58 8.80 11.71 2.25
C THR A 58 8.80 10.27 1.76
N SER A 59 9.97 9.76 1.36
CA SER A 59 10.11 8.35 0.98
C SER A 59 9.76 7.43 2.15
N GLY A 60 9.15 6.28 1.87
CA GLY A 60 8.80 5.28 2.91
C GLY A 60 7.58 5.60 3.77
N ILE A 61 6.96 6.79 3.70
CA ILE A 61 5.77 7.14 4.51
C ILE A 61 4.48 6.41 4.08
N GLY A 62 4.56 5.54 3.06
CA GLY A 62 3.43 4.74 2.59
C GLY A 62 2.53 5.39 1.55
N LYS A 63 3.04 6.33 0.72
CA LYS A 63 2.24 6.97 -0.36
C LYS A 63 1.65 5.97 -1.35
N SER A 64 2.47 5.02 -1.81
CA SER A 64 2.00 3.98 -2.72
C SER A 64 0.95 3.09 -2.04
N SER A 65 1.18 2.67 -0.79
CA SER A 65 0.19 1.93 -0.01
C SER A 65 -1.11 2.73 0.18
N PHE A 66 -1.02 4.03 0.45
CA PHE A 66 -2.18 4.92 0.55
C PHE A 66 -3.00 4.93 -0.75
N ILE A 67 -2.34 4.98 -1.91
CA ILE A 67 -3.01 4.92 -3.20
C ILE A 67 -3.64 3.54 -3.42
N TYR A 68 -2.87 2.46 -3.29
CA TYR A 68 -3.31 1.12 -3.66
C TYR A 68 -4.29 0.47 -2.69
N CYS A 69 -4.19 0.77 -1.39
CA CYS A 69 -4.97 0.11 -0.34
C CYS A 69 -6.08 0.99 0.23
N GLY A 70 -5.93 2.31 0.14
CA GLY A 70 -6.92 3.28 0.59
C GLY A 70 -7.72 3.85 -0.57
N LEU A 71 -7.05 4.65 -1.41
CA LEU A 71 -7.72 5.48 -2.40
C LEU A 71 -8.42 4.68 -3.51
N LEU A 72 -7.70 3.79 -4.20
CA LEU A 72 -8.24 3.05 -5.34
C LEU A 72 -9.42 2.14 -4.94
N PRO A 73 -9.33 1.35 -3.85
CA PRO A 73 -10.47 0.53 -3.42
C PRO A 73 -11.70 1.37 -3.04
N THR A 74 -11.50 2.56 -2.46
CA THR A 74 -12.61 3.48 -2.16
C THR A 74 -13.24 4.04 -3.43
N LEU A 75 -12.46 4.50 -4.41
CA LEU A 75 -12.97 5.00 -5.69
C LEU A 75 -13.76 3.92 -6.45
N GLN A 76 -13.31 2.66 -6.40
CA GLN A 76 -14.03 1.54 -7.03
C GLN A 76 -15.36 1.20 -6.34
N LYS A 77 -15.54 1.56 -5.06
CA LYS A 77 -16.75 1.26 -4.28
C LYS A 77 -17.76 2.41 -4.24
N GLU A 78 -17.29 3.65 -4.19
CA GLU A 78 -18.12 4.81 -3.81
C GLU A 78 -18.75 5.58 -4.97
N THR A 79 -18.46 5.25 -6.23
CA THR A 79 -18.91 6.07 -7.35
C THR A 79 -19.82 5.32 -8.31
N GLU A 80 -20.91 5.98 -8.71
CA GLU A 80 -21.76 5.56 -9.82
C GLU A 80 -20.98 5.58 -11.15
N GLU A 81 -19.93 6.39 -11.22
CA GLU A 81 -19.00 6.45 -12.36
C GLU A 81 -17.92 5.35 -12.24
N ALA A 82 -17.72 4.60 -13.33
CA ALA A 82 -16.70 3.57 -13.38
C ALA A 82 -15.30 4.19 -13.60
N TRP A 83 -14.54 4.39 -12.51
CA TRP A 83 -13.15 4.84 -12.61
C TRP A 83 -12.29 3.83 -13.38
N GLN A 84 -11.57 4.33 -14.38
CA GLN A 84 -10.51 3.58 -15.05
C GLN A 84 -9.18 3.85 -14.35
N ILE A 85 -8.48 2.79 -13.96
CA ILE A 85 -7.22 2.89 -13.23
C ILE A 85 -6.07 2.63 -14.19
N MET A 86 -5.18 3.62 -14.33
CA MET A 86 -3.94 3.48 -15.10
C MET A 86 -2.74 3.85 -14.22
N ASN A 87 -1.71 2.99 -14.23
CA ASN A 87 -0.46 3.27 -13.53
C ASN A 87 0.58 3.78 -14.53
N LEU A 88 1.03 5.02 -14.34
CA LEU A 88 2.01 5.68 -15.19
C LEU A 88 3.27 5.94 -14.38
N ARG A 89 4.42 5.60 -14.97
CA ARG A 89 5.73 6.00 -14.46
C ARG A 89 6.39 6.88 -15.51
N PRO A 90 6.82 8.10 -15.17
CA PRO A 90 7.66 8.89 -16.05
C PRO A 90 8.87 8.05 -16.48
N GLY A 91 9.15 8.02 -17.78
CA GLY A 91 10.34 7.36 -18.31
C GLY A 91 11.62 8.13 -17.98
N ASP A 92 12.75 7.64 -18.46
CA ASP A 92 14.08 8.19 -18.13
C ASP A 92 14.32 9.62 -18.65
N LYS A 93 13.42 10.13 -19.49
CA LYS A 93 13.50 11.48 -20.08
C LYS A 93 12.13 12.18 -20.04
N PRO A 94 11.69 12.66 -18.87
CA PRO A 94 10.37 13.25 -18.72
C PRO A 94 10.23 14.67 -19.31
N GLN A 95 11.32 15.26 -19.83
CA GLN A 95 11.41 16.65 -20.27
C GLN A 95 11.86 16.81 -21.74
N GLN A 96 12.00 15.71 -22.49
CA GLN A 96 12.32 15.76 -23.93
C GLN A 96 11.05 15.68 -24.76
#